data_AF-A0AAN8A4J1-F1
#
_entry.id   AF-A0AAN8A4J1-F1
#
_cell.length_a   1.000
_cell.length_b   1.000
_cell.length_c   1.000
_cell.angle_alpha   90.00
_cell.angle_beta   90.00
_cell.angle_gamma   90.00
#
_symmetry.space_group_name_H-M   'P 1'
#
loop_
_entity.id
_entity.type
_entity.pdbx_description
1 polymer ?
#
loop_
_entity_poly.entity_id
_entity_poly.type
_entity_poly.pdbx_seq_one_letter_code
_entity_poly.pdbx_strand_id
1 'polypeptide(L)'
;MTADVSPRFRKLFFSTGRAIPTGSVTEYYEDVSGGHISLTGEVIGPYRMPHNSSHYANGQKGLGSEFPNIRTLAADAFTAVKASRDIDLKPYDNDKNGYVDAFIVVHAGRGSEETGSVNDIWSAKWVLPDEVTVNTVKVFGFLTIPEDANIGVCAHELGHLLFGWPDLYDIDSPETGITGVISAGIGDWCLMSGGSWGHLPGNKPGTTPCHPSAWCKATQRWVNVVAETDSHSIALRDVKLVPRKVHRLWTNGDLTSKEYFLIENREKAGFDESLPGAGLLADGLNELATARGGRGDEGDPFPGKANNRSFNLGSNPNSRSYSGRDSYVAIRDISPAAQNMSMFVSVRSFTPVYAQGEPGNGIGGYDLRSREDRSIAFDYDSSGKMDHLILYRPGTGTCWILANSNGAFHAKYARGDPGNGIGGYDLRSTADRAIAFDYDSSGNLDHLIFYRPGRGAIFIIKRSGAGEFASVYAQGDGGSGIGGFYLRSAADRLFAFDYNQSGKQDHLCLYRPGTGTMWILRNMGGSFHAVYAQGDPGSGIGGFDLKSPADRAFAFD
;
A
#
# COMPACT_ATOMS: atom_id res chain seq x y z
N MET A 1 -8.18 -44.23 -27.63
CA MET A 1 -8.21 -42.95 -28.37
C MET A 1 -8.94 -41.96 -27.47
N THR A 2 -8.32 -40.83 -27.14
CA THR A 2 -9.07 -39.71 -26.55
C THR A 2 -10.09 -39.22 -27.58
N ALA A 3 -11.24 -38.73 -27.13
CA ALA A 3 -12.26 -38.15 -28.01
C ALA A 3 -11.68 -36.92 -28.74
N ASP A 4 -12.10 -36.65 -29.97
CA ASP A 4 -11.75 -35.41 -30.65
C ASP A 4 -12.32 -34.21 -29.86
N VAL A 5 -11.42 -33.45 -29.22
CA VAL A 5 -11.76 -32.26 -28.43
C VAL A 5 -11.86 -30.98 -29.27
N SER A 6 -11.59 -31.03 -30.57
CA SER A 6 -11.62 -29.86 -31.44
C SER A 6 -12.97 -29.11 -31.42
N PRO A 7 -14.15 -29.78 -31.45
CA PRO A 7 -15.43 -29.10 -31.31
C PRO A 7 -15.60 -28.36 -29.99
N ARG A 8 -15.07 -28.91 -28.89
CA ARG A 8 -15.08 -28.26 -27.56
C ARG A 8 -14.26 -26.98 -27.60
N PHE A 9 -13.05 -27.00 -28.15
CA PHE A 9 -12.19 -25.81 -28.21
C PHE A 9 -12.69 -24.75 -29.19
N ARG A 10 -13.29 -25.14 -30.33
CA ARG A 10 -13.97 -24.18 -31.22
C ARG A 10 -15.07 -23.44 -30.46
N LYS A 11 -15.85 -24.16 -29.66
CA LYS A 11 -16.89 -23.55 -28.82
C LYS A 11 -16.29 -22.69 -27.69
N LEU A 12 -15.29 -23.20 -26.97
CA LEU A 12 -14.66 -22.50 -25.84
C LEU A 12 -13.97 -21.20 -26.25
N PHE A 13 -13.25 -21.18 -27.37
CA PHE A 13 -12.52 -19.99 -27.80
C PHE A 13 -13.39 -19.00 -28.57
N PHE A 14 -14.27 -19.47 -29.46
CA PHE A 14 -14.83 -18.62 -30.51
C PHE A 14 -16.36 -18.51 -30.51
N SER A 15 -17.09 -19.20 -29.62
CA SER A 15 -18.55 -19.04 -29.59
C SER A 15 -18.97 -17.68 -29.00
N THR A 16 -20.11 -17.18 -29.44
CA THR A 16 -20.72 -15.94 -28.94
C THR A 16 -22.17 -16.20 -28.53
N GLY A 17 -22.85 -15.20 -27.96
CA GLY A 17 -24.25 -15.28 -27.57
C GLY A 17 -24.49 -16.21 -26.37
N ARG A 18 -23.50 -16.35 -25.48
CA ARG A 18 -23.51 -17.20 -24.29
C ARG A 18 -23.82 -18.67 -24.59
N ALA A 19 -23.31 -19.16 -25.72
CA ALA A 19 -23.39 -20.59 -26.06
C ALA A 19 -22.75 -21.50 -25.00
N ILE A 20 -21.81 -20.95 -24.22
CA ILE A 20 -21.37 -21.46 -22.93
C ILE A 20 -21.95 -20.51 -21.87
N PRO A 21 -22.71 -20.98 -20.87
CA PRO A 21 -23.34 -20.12 -19.88
C PRO A 21 -22.37 -19.20 -19.14
N THR A 22 -21.16 -19.71 -18.85
CA THR A 22 -20.10 -18.95 -18.17
C THR A 22 -19.25 -18.08 -19.12
N GLY A 23 -19.56 -18.08 -20.42
CA GLY A 23 -18.85 -17.34 -21.46
C GLY A 23 -17.77 -18.13 -22.19
N SER A 24 -17.42 -17.65 -23.38
CA SER A 24 -16.25 -18.08 -24.17
C SER A 24 -15.05 -17.15 -23.98
N VAL A 25 -13.87 -17.55 -24.46
CA VAL A 25 -12.66 -16.72 -24.43
C VAL A 25 -12.84 -15.42 -25.25
N THR A 26 -13.51 -15.49 -26.41
CA THR A 26 -13.83 -14.28 -27.20
C THR A 26 -14.75 -13.34 -26.43
N GLU A 27 -15.79 -13.86 -25.78
CA GLU A 27 -16.72 -13.04 -24.98
C GLU A 27 -16.04 -12.43 -23.75
N TYR A 28 -15.12 -13.17 -23.13
CA TYR A 28 -14.29 -12.66 -22.04
C TYR A 28 -13.45 -11.47 -22.50
N TYR A 29 -12.68 -11.62 -23.58
CA TYR A 29 -11.81 -10.55 -24.06
C TYR A 29 -12.57 -9.36 -24.65
N GLU A 30 -13.72 -9.59 -25.28
CA GLU A 30 -14.63 -8.52 -25.70
C GLU A 30 -15.09 -7.71 -24.48
N ASP A 31 -15.52 -8.38 -23.39
CA ASP A 31 -16.01 -7.70 -22.19
C ASP A 31 -14.89 -7.00 -21.41
N VAL A 32 -13.78 -7.67 -21.08
CA VAL A 32 -12.74 -7.07 -20.23
C VAL A 32 -11.99 -5.92 -20.92
N SER A 33 -11.91 -5.97 -22.25
CA SER A 33 -11.30 -4.91 -23.05
C SER A 33 -12.27 -3.77 -23.39
N GLY A 34 -13.57 -3.94 -23.17
CA GLY A 34 -14.57 -2.93 -23.55
C GLY A 34 -14.76 -2.84 -25.07
N GLY A 35 -14.66 -3.98 -25.76
CA GLY A 35 -14.82 -4.11 -27.20
C GLY A 35 -13.57 -3.81 -28.03
N HIS A 36 -12.40 -3.62 -27.39
CA HIS A 36 -11.13 -3.40 -28.11
C HIS A 36 -10.56 -4.70 -28.71
N ILE A 37 -10.92 -5.86 -28.16
CA ILE A 37 -10.42 -7.17 -28.59
C ILE A 37 -11.58 -8.04 -29.08
N SER A 38 -11.37 -8.68 -30.24
CA SER A 38 -12.22 -9.74 -30.79
C SER A 38 -11.32 -10.87 -31.26
N LEU A 39 -11.55 -12.10 -30.82
CA LEU A 39 -10.72 -13.26 -31.18
C LEU A 39 -11.42 -14.13 -32.23
N THR A 40 -10.68 -14.45 -33.29
CA THR A 40 -11.07 -15.42 -34.32
C THR A 40 -9.89 -16.34 -34.60
N GLY A 41 -10.15 -17.59 -34.94
CA GLY A 41 -9.09 -18.53 -35.25
C GLY A 41 -9.59 -19.89 -35.73
N GLU A 42 -8.65 -20.80 -35.95
CA GLU A 42 -8.91 -22.16 -36.41
C GLU A 42 -8.42 -23.17 -35.37
N VAL A 43 -9.19 -24.24 -35.16
CA VAL A 43 -8.75 -25.41 -34.38
C VAL A 43 -8.49 -26.56 -35.34
N ILE A 44 -7.25 -27.02 -35.38
CA ILE A 44 -6.75 -28.07 -36.28
C ILE A 44 -6.24 -29.25 -35.44
N GLY A 45 -6.54 -30.47 -35.87
CA GLY A 45 -6.16 -31.71 -35.18
C GLY A 45 -7.37 -32.61 -34.87
N PRO A 46 -7.20 -33.60 -33.98
CA PRO A 46 -6.00 -33.89 -33.19
C PRO A 46 -4.89 -34.57 -34.01
N TYR A 47 -3.63 -34.35 -33.62
CA TYR A 47 -2.46 -35.02 -34.19
C TYR A 47 -1.75 -35.87 -33.13
N ARG A 48 -1.28 -37.05 -33.52
CA ARG A 48 -0.46 -37.90 -32.64
C ARG A 48 0.99 -37.45 -32.68
N MET A 49 1.52 -37.02 -31.53
CA MET A 49 2.93 -36.64 -31.40
C MET A 49 3.87 -37.86 -31.38
N PRO A 50 5.15 -37.70 -31.77
CA PRO A 50 6.14 -38.79 -31.76
C PRO A 50 6.39 -39.39 -30.37
N HIS A 51 6.27 -38.59 -29.31
CA HIS A 51 6.53 -39.02 -27.93
C HIS A 51 5.30 -38.86 -27.03
N ASN A 52 5.36 -39.44 -25.83
CA ASN A 52 4.29 -39.34 -24.82
C ASN A 52 4.39 -38.01 -24.03
N SER A 53 3.33 -37.64 -23.32
CA SER A 53 3.29 -36.36 -22.56
C SER A 53 4.43 -36.24 -21.54
N SER A 54 4.75 -37.32 -20.83
CA SER A 54 5.83 -37.32 -19.83
C SER A 54 7.21 -37.02 -20.42
N HIS A 55 7.44 -37.37 -21.70
CA HIS A 55 8.67 -37.03 -22.40
C HIS A 55 8.82 -35.52 -22.57
N TYR A 56 7.74 -34.83 -22.93
CA TYR A 56 7.74 -33.37 -23.06
C TYR A 56 7.62 -32.65 -21.71
N ALA A 57 7.07 -33.30 -20.68
CA ALA A 57 7.08 -32.76 -19.31
C ALA A 57 8.48 -32.87 -18.66
N ASN A 58 9.25 -33.89 -19.05
CA ASN A 58 10.66 -34.09 -18.68
C ASN A 58 10.96 -33.96 -17.17
N GLY A 59 10.03 -34.38 -16.30
CA GLY A 59 10.16 -34.27 -14.84
C GLY A 59 10.22 -32.84 -14.28
N GLN A 60 9.97 -31.83 -15.13
CA GLN A 60 10.00 -30.41 -14.79
C GLN A 60 8.74 -29.70 -15.33
N LYS A 61 7.64 -30.45 -15.47
CA LYS A 61 6.36 -29.95 -16.00
C LYS A 61 6.44 -29.35 -17.41
N GLY A 62 7.54 -29.64 -18.10
CA GLY A 62 7.90 -29.11 -19.41
C GLY A 62 8.44 -27.68 -19.41
N LEU A 63 8.67 -27.08 -18.24
CA LEU A 63 9.20 -25.72 -18.07
C LEU A 63 10.74 -25.67 -17.99
N GLY A 64 11.40 -26.82 -17.84
CA GLY A 64 12.85 -26.92 -17.75
C GLY A 64 13.57 -26.45 -19.02
N SER A 65 14.78 -25.90 -18.86
CA SER A 65 15.61 -25.44 -19.98
C SER A 65 16.14 -26.58 -20.88
N GLU A 66 16.29 -27.78 -20.33
CA GLU A 66 16.78 -28.96 -21.05
C GLU A 66 15.73 -29.55 -21.98
N PHE A 67 16.13 -29.86 -23.21
CA PHE A 67 15.28 -30.57 -24.16
C PHE A 67 15.31 -32.09 -23.88
N PRO A 68 14.21 -32.81 -24.13
CA PRO A 68 12.91 -32.36 -24.64
C PRO A 68 12.08 -31.58 -23.61
N ASN A 69 11.25 -30.63 -24.07
CA ASN A 69 10.32 -29.88 -23.22
C ASN A 69 9.08 -29.41 -24.02
N ILE A 70 8.25 -28.50 -23.47
CA ILE A 70 7.06 -27.97 -24.20
C ILE A 70 7.41 -27.26 -25.52
N ARG A 71 8.63 -26.74 -25.66
CA ARG A 71 9.08 -26.11 -26.91
C ARG A 71 9.28 -27.16 -28.00
N THR A 72 9.80 -28.33 -27.62
CA THR A 72 9.88 -29.49 -28.52
C THR A 72 8.48 -29.98 -28.90
N LEU A 73 7.55 -30.05 -27.94
CA LEU A 73 6.15 -30.40 -28.22
C LEU A 73 5.52 -29.44 -29.25
N ALA A 74 5.69 -28.14 -29.06
CA ALA A 74 5.13 -27.14 -29.97
C ALA A 74 5.75 -27.22 -31.37
N ALA A 75 7.06 -27.48 -31.47
CA ALA A 75 7.74 -27.70 -32.75
C ALA A 75 7.24 -28.98 -33.46
N ASP A 76 7.07 -30.08 -32.73
CA ASP A 76 6.51 -31.33 -33.26
C ASP A 76 5.06 -31.14 -33.73
N ALA A 77 4.25 -30.42 -32.95
CA ALA A 77 2.86 -30.10 -33.29
C ALA A 77 2.78 -29.29 -34.59
N PHE A 78 3.60 -28.24 -34.72
CA PHE A 78 3.63 -27.42 -35.93
C PHE A 78 4.14 -28.21 -37.15
N THR A 79 5.13 -29.08 -36.95
CA THR A 79 5.63 -29.99 -37.99
C THR A 79 4.53 -30.95 -38.48
N ALA A 80 3.74 -31.52 -37.57
CA ALA A 80 2.62 -32.38 -37.92
C ALA A 80 1.53 -31.65 -38.73
N VAL A 81 1.23 -30.39 -38.38
CA VAL A 81 0.29 -29.55 -39.15
C VAL A 81 0.81 -29.35 -40.57
N LYS A 82 2.06 -28.90 -40.74
CA LYS A 82 2.68 -28.67 -42.06
C LYS A 82 2.75 -29.92 -42.92
N ALA A 83 2.93 -31.10 -42.32
CA ALA A 83 2.93 -32.37 -43.05
C ALA A 83 1.54 -32.80 -43.52
N SER A 84 0.48 -32.33 -42.83
CA SER A 84 -0.91 -32.72 -43.12
C SER A 84 -1.64 -31.83 -44.13
N ARG A 85 -1.21 -30.58 -44.27
CA ARG A 85 -1.85 -29.58 -45.16
C ARG A 85 -0.90 -28.42 -45.46
N ASP A 86 -1.17 -27.75 -46.58
CA ASP A 86 -0.67 -26.40 -46.80
C ASP A 86 -1.35 -25.44 -45.82
N ILE A 87 -0.55 -24.61 -45.15
CA ILE A 87 -1.01 -23.61 -44.19
C ILE A 87 -0.62 -22.22 -44.65
N ASP A 88 -1.59 -21.30 -44.68
CA ASP A 88 -1.33 -19.87 -44.84
C ASP A 88 -1.42 -19.20 -43.47
N LEU A 89 -0.34 -18.53 -43.07
CA LEU A 89 -0.24 -17.85 -41.79
C LEU A 89 -0.59 -16.36 -41.86
N LYS A 90 -0.72 -15.78 -43.06
CA LYS A 90 -1.00 -14.36 -43.25
C LYS A 90 -2.26 -13.86 -42.52
N PRO A 91 -3.36 -14.63 -42.40
CA PRO A 91 -4.53 -14.18 -41.64
C PRO A 91 -4.30 -14.03 -40.14
N TYR A 92 -3.21 -14.59 -39.59
CA TYR A 92 -2.92 -14.59 -38.15
C TYR A 92 -1.82 -13.59 -37.75
N ASP A 93 -1.36 -12.73 -38.67
CA ASP A 93 -0.44 -11.60 -38.44
C ASP A 93 -1.23 -10.30 -38.62
N ASN A 94 -2.13 -10.01 -37.67
CA ASN A 94 -3.11 -8.94 -37.81
C ASN A 94 -2.49 -7.55 -37.67
N ASP A 95 -1.39 -7.42 -36.91
CA ASP A 95 -0.66 -6.17 -36.74
C ASP A 95 0.45 -5.96 -37.80
N LYS A 96 0.71 -6.96 -38.65
CA LYS A 96 1.70 -6.97 -39.74
C LYS A 96 3.13 -6.84 -39.25
N ASN A 97 3.42 -7.33 -38.05
CA ASN A 97 4.78 -7.37 -37.51
C ASN A 97 5.61 -8.55 -38.07
N GLY A 98 5.00 -9.43 -38.87
CA GLY A 98 5.65 -10.58 -39.50
C GLY A 98 5.60 -11.86 -38.66
N TYR A 99 4.86 -11.87 -37.55
CA TYR A 99 4.68 -13.01 -36.67
C TYR A 99 3.19 -13.35 -36.51
N VAL A 100 2.90 -14.63 -36.27
CA VAL A 100 1.57 -15.05 -35.83
C VAL A 100 1.29 -14.48 -34.43
N ASP A 101 0.14 -13.82 -34.27
CA ASP A 101 -0.31 -13.20 -33.02
C ASP A 101 -0.49 -14.24 -31.91
N ALA A 102 -1.14 -15.38 -32.22
CA ALA A 102 -1.35 -16.46 -31.26
C ALA A 102 -1.21 -17.85 -31.88
N PHE A 103 -0.26 -18.64 -31.38
CA PHE A 103 -0.15 -20.07 -31.63
C PHE A 103 -0.42 -20.85 -30.34
N ILE A 104 -1.47 -21.67 -30.34
CA ILE A 104 -1.95 -22.40 -29.16
C ILE A 104 -1.80 -23.89 -29.38
N VAL A 105 -1.09 -24.57 -28.48
CA VAL A 105 -0.91 -26.02 -28.49
C VAL A 105 -1.77 -26.63 -27.38
N VAL A 106 -2.87 -27.27 -27.78
CA VAL A 106 -3.69 -28.06 -26.88
C VAL A 106 -3.10 -29.46 -26.76
N HIS A 107 -2.67 -29.86 -25.56
CA HIS A 107 -2.13 -31.20 -25.33
C HIS A 107 -3.17 -32.13 -24.67
N ALA A 108 -3.08 -33.43 -24.95
CA ALA A 108 -3.91 -34.43 -24.30
C ALA A 108 -3.55 -34.60 -22.82
N GLY A 109 -4.50 -35.02 -21.99
CA GLY A 109 -4.34 -35.15 -20.55
C GLY A 109 -4.58 -33.85 -19.77
N ARG A 110 -4.43 -33.96 -18.44
CA ARG A 110 -4.63 -32.86 -17.47
C ARG A 110 -3.39 -31.98 -17.40
N GLY A 111 -3.59 -30.72 -17.00
CA GLY A 111 -2.50 -29.78 -16.74
C GLY A 111 -1.85 -29.99 -15.37
N SER A 112 -0.55 -29.76 -15.29
CA SER A 112 0.21 -29.84 -14.02
C SER A 112 -0.25 -28.78 -13.01
N GLU A 113 -0.82 -27.67 -13.47
CA GLU A 113 -1.45 -26.64 -12.63
C GLU A 113 -2.63 -27.17 -11.81
N GLU A 114 -3.27 -28.25 -12.24
CA GLU A 114 -4.34 -28.92 -11.50
C GLU A 114 -3.85 -30.15 -10.74
N THR A 115 -2.94 -30.94 -11.33
CA THR A 115 -2.51 -32.22 -10.74
C THR A 115 -1.32 -32.11 -9.78
N GLY A 116 -0.52 -31.05 -9.92
CA GLY A 116 0.78 -30.91 -9.24
C GLY A 116 1.87 -31.88 -9.71
N SER A 117 1.57 -32.76 -10.69
CA SER A 117 2.50 -33.77 -11.18
C SER A 117 3.58 -33.16 -12.04
N VAL A 118 4.84 -33.47 -11.77
CA VAL A 118 5.99 -33.06 -12.59
C VAL A 118 6.05 -33.72 -13.96
N ASN A 119 5.24 -34.77 -14.17
CA ASN A 119 5.15 -35.52 -15.42
C ASN A 119 3.97 -35.09 -16.30
N ASP A 120 3.12 -34.20 -15.80
CA ASP A 120 2.09 -33.53 -16.59
C ASP A 120 2.67 -32.20 -17.10
N ILE A 121 2.15 -31.70 -18.21
CA ILE A 121 2.61 -30.42 -18.78
C ILE A 121 1.90 -29.28 -18.07
N TRP A 122 2.63 -28.23 -17.69
CA TRP A 122 2.07 -27.00 -17.14
C TRP A 122 1.65 -26.06 -18.29
N SER A 123 0.49 -25.42 -18.16
CA SER A 123 0.07 -24.37 -19.10
C SER A 123 1.02 -23.18 -19.05
N ALA A 124 1.63 -22.81 -20.16
CA ALA A 124 2.62 -21.72 -20.18
C ALA A 124 2.80 -21.10 -21.56
N LYS A 125 3.13 -19.81 -21.57
CA LYS A 125 3.66 -19.10 -22.72
C LYS A 125 5.17 -19.31 -22.85
N TRP A 126 5.64 -19.76 -24.02
CA TRP A 126 7.07 -19.83 -24.36
C TRP A 126 7.31 -19.42 -25.82
N VAL A 127 8.53 -19.69 -26.29
CA VAL A 127 8.99 -19.56 -27.67
C VAL A 127 9.51 -20.90 -28.23
N LEU A 128 9.32 -21.14 -29.52
CA LEU A 128 9.84 -22.32 -30.20
C LEU A 128 11.38 -22.43 -30.08
N PRO A 129 11.96 -23.63 -30.28
CA PRO A 129 13.42 -23.79 -30.37
C PRO A 129 14.03 -22.86 -31.41
N ASP A 130 13.39 -22.79 -32.58
CA ASP A 130 13.74 -21.94 -33.72
C ASP A 130 12.49 -21.24 -34.27
N GLU A 131 12.66 -20.06 -34.85
CA GLU A 131 11.59 -19.40 -35.60
C GLU A 131 11.22 -20.23 -36.84
N VAL A 132 9.92 -20.51 -37.02
CA VAL A 132 9.46 -21.24 -38.21
C VAL A 132 8.78 -20.28 -39.16
N THR A 133 9.34 -20.11 -40.35
CA THR A 133 8.76 -19.24 -41.39
C THR A 133 7.87 -20.04 -42.32
N VAL A 134 6.66 -19.54 -42.59
CA VAL A 134 5.79 -19.98 -43.68
C VAL A 134 5.48 -18.77 -44.55
N ASN A 135 5.96 -18.80 -45.79
CA ASN A 135 5.97 -17.65 -46.69
C ASN A 135 6.74 -16.46 -46.08
N THR A 136 6.02 -15.42 -45.63
CA THR A 136 6.59 -14.19 -45.06
C THR A 136 6.29 -14.03 -43.57
N VAL A 137 5.53 -14.95 -42.98
CA VAL A 137 5.07 -14.88 -41.58
C VAL A 137 5.75 -15.97 -40.77
N LYS A 138 6.13 -15.63 -39.54
CA LYS A 138 6.86 -16.50 -38.62
C LYS A 138 5.97 -16.99 -37.48
N VAL A 139 6.22 -18.20 -37.01
CA VAL A 139 5.73 -18.70 -35.72
C VAL A 139 6.92 -18.73 -34.77
N PHE A 140 6.75 -18.16 -33.59
CA PHE A 140 7.78 -18.20 -32.56
C PHE A 140 7.19 -18.28 -31.16
N GLY A 141 6.38 -17.30 -30.75
CA GLY A 141 5.63 -17.36 -29.49
C GLY A 141 4.51 -18.39 -29.56
N PHE A 142 4.31 -19.12 -28.47
CA PHE A 142 3.21 -20.07 -28.32
C PHE A 142 2.77 -20.19 -26.87
N LEU A 143 1.59 -20.79 -26.65
CA LEU A 143 1.17 -21.26 -25.33
C LEU A 143 0.74 -22.72 -25.35
N THR A 144 0.97 -23.46 -24.27
CA THR A 144 0.38 -24.79 -24.02
C THR A 144 -0.83 -24.70 -23.12
N ILE A 145 -1.87 -25.49 -23.39
CA ILE A 145 -2.99 -25.73 -22.47
C ILE A 145 -3.45 -27.19 -22.52
N PRO A 146 -3.98 -27.76 -21.43
CA PRO A 146 -4.46 -29.13 -21.41
C PRO A 146 -5.83 -29.28 -22.08
N GLU A 147 -6.18 -30.50 -22.48
CA GLU A 147 -7.43 -30.79 -23.21
C GLU A 147 -8.69 -30.55 -22.36
N ASP A 148 -8.54 -30.49 -21.03
CA ASP A 148 -9.60 -30.19 -20.06
C ASP A 148 -9.59 -28.75 -19.53
N ALA A 149 -8.70 -27.88 -20.05
CA ALA A 149 -8.60 -26.47 -19.65
C ALA A 149 -9.94 -25.74 -19.70
N ASN A 150 -10.29 -25.05 -18.61
CA ASN A 150 -11.43 -24.13 -18.59
C ASN A 150 -11.02 -22.74 -19.12
N ILE A 151 -12.02 -21.86 -19.31
CA ILE A 151 -11.83 -20.51 -19.85
C ILE A 151 -10.77 -19.71 -19.11
N GLY A 152 -10.65 -19.86 -17.78
CA GLY A 152 -9.73 -19.09 -16.97
C GLY A 152 -8.26 -19.32 -17.28
N VAL A 153 -7.83 -20.58 -17.43
CA VAL A 153 -6.46 -20.92 -17.87
C VAL A 153 -6.22 -20.41 -19.29
N CYS A 154 -7.19 -20.61 -20.20
CA CYS A 154 -7.08 -20.12 -21.58
C CYS A 154 -6.92 -18.59 -21.64
N ALA A 155 -7.69 -17.87 -20.82
CA ALA A 155 -7.64 -16.41 -20.75
C ALA A 155 -6.33 -15.92 -20.12
N HIS A 156 -5.86 -16.55 -19.05
CA HIS A 156 -4.61 -16.23 -18.37
C HIS A 156 -3.40 -16.35 -19.33
N GLU A 157 -3.26 -17.48 -20.02
CA GLU A 157 -2.15 -17.70 -20.95
C GLU A 157 -2.16 -16.75 -22.15
N LEU A 158 -3.36 -16.41 -22.66
CA LEU A 158 -3.50 -15.37 -23.67
C LEU A 158 -3.09 -13.99 -23.14
N GLY A 159 -3.26 -13.75 -21.85
CA GLY A 159 -2.78 -12.56 -21.14
C GLY A 159 -1.28 -12.35 -21.33
N HIS A 160 -0.50 -13.43 -21.15
CA HIS A 160 0.94 -13.42 -21.42
C HIS A 160 1.26 -13.27 -22.91
N LEU A 161 0.60 -14.05 -23.76
CA LEU A 161 0.97 -14.14 -25.18
C LEU A 161 0.64 -12.87 -25.96
N LEU A 162 -0.55 -12.32 -25.78
CA LEU A 162 -1.05 -11.18 -26.57
C LEU A 162 -0.75 -9.82 -25.93
N PHE A 163 -0.77 -9.73 -24.60
CA PHE A 163 -0.68 -8.45 -23.89
C PHE A 163 0.61 -8.28 -23.10
N GLY A 164 1.45 -9.32 -23.03
CA GLY A 164 2.73 -9.27 -22.34
C GLY A 164 2.60 -9.05 -20.83
N TRP A 165 1.45 -9.39 -20.24
CA TRP A 165 1.27 -9.26 -18.80
C TRP A 165 2.12 -10.28 -18.06
N PRO A 166 2.76 -9.92 -16.93
CA PRO A 166 3.44 -10.89 -16.06
C PRO A 166 2.43 -11.61 -15.16
N ASP A 167 2.88 -12.71 -14.56
CA ASP A 167 2.21 -13.27 -13.39
C ASP A 167 2.24 -12.25 -12.24
N LEU A 168 1.12 -12.14 -11.53
CA LEU A 168 0.95 -11.26 -10.38
C LEU A 168 0.80 -12.03 -9.06
N TYR A 169 1.33 -13.25 -9.02
CA TYR A 169 1.58 -14.10 -7.85
C TYR A 169 3.06 -14.47 -7.82
N ASP A 170 3.56 -14.96 -6.68
CA ASP A 170 4.95 -15.45 -6.64
C ASP A 170 5.08 -16.73 -7.48
N ILE A 171 5.95 -16.65 -8.49
CA ILE A 171 6.37 -17.76 -9.33
C ILE A 171 7.57 -18.47 -8.68
N ASP A 172 7.34 -19.23 -7.63
CA ASP A 172 8.40 -20.07 -7.06
C ASP A 172 8.88 -21.09 -8.10
N SER A 173 10.11 -20.90 -8.59
CA SER A 173 10.88 -21.93 -9.25
C SER A 173 12.32 -21.91 -8.72
N PRO A 174 12.99 -23.09 -8.61
CA PRO A 174 14.42 -23.17 -8.31
C PRO A 174 15.30 -22.31 -9.24
N GLU A 175 14.80 -21.92 -10.41
CA GLU A 175 15.52 -21.10 -11.40
C GLU A 175 15.45 -19.59 -11.09
N THR A 176 14.46 -19.11 -10.35
CA THR A 176 14.35 -17.68 -9.96
C THR A 176 15.22 -17.32 -8.75
N GLY A 177 15.77 -18.33 -8.05
CA GLY A 177 16.62 -18.13 -6.88
C GLY A 177 15.89 -17.60 -5.64
N ILE A 178 14.57 -17.41 -5.72
CA ILE A 178 13.76 -17.00 -4.58
C ILE A 178 13.41 -18.26 -3.79
N THR A 179 13.98 -18.38 -2.59
CA THR A 179 13.62 -19.41 -1.62
C THR A 179 12.97 -18.70 -0.45
N GLY A 180 11.65 -18.84 -0.31
CA GLY A 180 10.90 -18.02 0.63
C GLY A 180 9.39 -18.22 0.53
N VAL A 181 8.69 -17.37 1.27
CA VAL A 181 7.24 -17.35 1.45
C VAL A 181 6.49 -17.24 0.10
N ILE A 182 5.66 -18.23 -0.25
CA ILE A 182 4.78 -18.17 -1.42
C ILE A 182 3.63 -17.18 -1.16
N SER A 183 3.65 -16.05 -1.85
CA SER A 183 2.55 -15.08 -1.89
C SER A 183 1.57 -15.39 -3.03
N ALA A 184 0.26 -15.22 -2.78
CA ALA A 184 -0.74 -15.23 -3.86
C ALA A 184 -0.67 -13.95 -4.72
N GLY A 185 0.25 -13.03 -4.42
CA GLY A 185 0.32 -11.69 -4.96
C GLY A 185 -1.05 -11.03 -4.96
N ILE A 186 -1.61 -10.59 -6.08
CA ILE A 186 -2.94 -9.95 -6.08
C ILE A 186 -4.13 -10.92 -5.88
N GLY A 187 -3.88 -12.22 -5.67
CA GLY A 187 -4.91 -13.22 -5.34
C GLY A 187 -6.02 -13.39 -6.39
N ASP A 188 -7.23 -13.69 -5.93
CA ASP A 188 -8.43 -13.91 -6.74
C ASP A 188 -8.96 -12.64 -7.42
N TRP A 189 -8.26 -11.52 -7.23
CA TRP A 189 -8.66 -10.22 -7.74
C TRP A 189 -8.09 -9.87 -9.11
N CYS A 190 -7.23 -10.69 -9.70
CA CYS A 190 -6.77 -10.49 -11.07
C CYS A 190 -6.73 -11.80 -11.84
N LEU A 191 -7.09 -11.76 -13.13
CA LEU A 191 -6.86 -12.84 -14.08
C LEU A 191 -5.41 -13.36 -14.03
N MET A 192 -4.43 -12.45 -13.90
CA MET A 192 -3.00 -12.80 -13.88
C MET A 192 -2.51 -13.37 -12.55
N SER A 193 -3.43 -13.81 -11.69
CA SER A 193 -3.17 -14.53 -10.44
C SER A 193 -4.28 -15.57 -10.20
N GLY A 194 -4.70 -15.78 -8.94
CA GLY A 194 -5.75 -16.70 -8.53
C GLY A 194 -7.09 -16.46 -9.21
N GLY A 195 -7.33 -15.25 -9.72
CA GLY A 195 -8.58 -14.89 -10.39
C GLY A 195 -8.84 -15.67 -11.68
N SER A 196 -7.81 -16.29 -12.27
CA SER A 196 -7.96 -17.28 -13.35
C SER A 196 -8.71 -18.55 -12.93
N TRP A 197 -8.75 -18.87 -11.64
CA TRP A 197 -9.43 -20.04 -11.08
C TRP A 197 -10.83 -19.74 -10.51
N GLY A 198 -11.32 -18.52 -10.72
CA GLY A 198 -12.66 -18.09 -10.31
C GLY A 198 -13.76 -19.05 -10.79
N HIS A 199 -14.74 -19.29 -9.93
CA HIS A 199 -15.89 -20.16 -10.21
C HIS A 199 -17.05 -19.85 -9.27
N LEU A 200 -18.26 -20.14 -9.72
CA LEU A 200 -19.46 -20.08 -8.89
C LEU A 200 -19.66 -21.39 -8.11
N PRO A 201 -20.42 -21.38 -7.00
CA PRO A 201 -20.74 -22.59 -6.24
C PRO A 201 -21.33 -23.69 -7.14
N GLY A 202 -20.74 -24.89 -7.09
CA GLY A 202 -21.14 -26.04 -7.89
C GLY A 202 -20.50 -26.13 -9.28
N ASN A 203 -19.77 -25.09 -9.72
CA ASN A 203 -19.01 -25.13 -10.98
C ASN A 203 -17.56 -25.55 -10.75
N LYS A 204 -16.91 -26.06 -11.80
CA LYS A 204 -15.48 -26.37 -11.76
C LYS A 204 -14.63 -25.09 -11.64
N PRO A 205 -13.49 -25.13 -10.94
CA PRO A 205 -12.53 -24.02 -10.91
C PRO A 205 -12.14 -23.53 -12.31
N GLY A 206 -11.98 -22.20 -12.45
CA GLY A 206 -11.60 -21.53 -13.70
C GLY A 206 -12.71 -21.42 -14.75
N THR A 207 -13.96 -21.66 -14.37
CA THR A 207 -15.13 -21.48 -15.26
C THR A 207 -15.64 -20.04 -15.29
N THR A 208 -15.35 -19.23 -14.26
CA THR A 208 -15.77 -17.83 -14.14
C THR A 208 -14.57 -16.97 -13.71
N PRO A 209 -13.59 -16.75 -14.60
CA PRO A 209 -12.41 -15.97 -14.26
C PRO A 209 -12.75 -14.48 -14.09
N CYS A 210 -12.12 -13.81 -13.12
CA CYS A 210 -12.34 -12.39 -12.89
C CYS A 210 -11.67 -11.51 -13.96
N HIS A 211 -12.01 -10.22 -14.01
CA HIS A 211 -11.30 -9.24 -14.85
C HIS A 211 -9.80 -9.12 -14.48
N PRO A 212 -8.94 -8.73 -15.43
CA PRO A 212 -7.59 -8.29 -15.12
C PRO A 212 -7.60 -7.00 -14.28
N SER A 213 -6.53 -6.73 -13.53
CA SER A 213 -6.44 -5.57 -12.62
C SER A 213 -6.45 -4.22 -13.35
N ALA A 214 -6.69 -3.13 -12.62
CA ALA A 214 -6.56 -1.76 -13.13
C ALA A 214 -5.23 -1.52 -13.89
N TRP A 215 -4.13 -2.09 -13.40
CA TRP A 215 -2.82 -1.96 -14.05
C TRP A 215 -2.79 -2.65 -15.41
N CYS A 216 -3.26 -3.90 -15.50
CA CYS A 216 -3.35 -4.64 -16.76
C CYS A 216 -4.24 -3.92 -17.79
N LYS A 217 -5.40 -3.39 -17.36
CA LYS A 217 -6.28 -2.61 -18.24
C LYS A 217 -5.63 -1.29 -18.69
N ALA A 218 -4.93 -0.61 -17.78
CA ALA A 218 -4.27 0.67 -18.06
C ALA A 218 -3.09 0.53 -19.02
N THR A 219 -2.28 -0.53 -18.90
CA THR A 219 -1.13 -0.78 -19.80
C THR A 219 -1.59 -1.05 -21.24
N GLN A 220 -2.75 -1.66 -21.41
CA GLN A 220 -3.38 -1.90 -22.72
C GLN A 220 -4.29 -0.76 -23.20
N ARG A 221 -4.41 0.32 -22.42
CA ARG A 221 -5.28 1.48 -22.73
C ARG A 221 -6.77 1.11 -22.91
N TRP A 222 -7.24 0.07 -22.23
CA TRP A 222 -8.66 -0.33 -22.23
C TRP A 222 -9.53 0.51 -21.29
N VAL A 223 -8.88 1.34 -20.47
CA VAL A 223 -9.52 2.27 -19.54
C VAL A 223 -8.89 3.65 -19.67
N ASN A 224 -9.69 4.69 -19.44
CA ASN A 224 -9.17 6.04 -19.28
C ASN A 224 -8.58 6.21 -17.87
N VAL A 225 -7.29 6.51 -17.78
CA VAL A 225 -6.59 6.75 -16.52
C VAL A 225 -6.65 8.25 -16.18
N VAL A 226 -7.35 8.59 -15.12
CA VAL A 226 -7.41 9.97 -14.59
C VAL A 226 -6.26 10.17 -13.61
N ALA A 227 -5.43 11.18 -13.83
CA ALA A 227 -4.34 11.52 -12.91
C ALA A 227 -4.85 12.46 -11.82
N GLU A 228 -4.79 12.01 -10.56
CA GLU A 228 -5.15 12.80 -9.39
C GLU A 228 -3.88 13.38 -8.75
N THR A 229 -3.82 14.71 -8.68
CA THR A 229 -2.67 15.46 -8.13
C THR A 229 -3.04 16.36 -6.96
N ASP A 230 -4.34 16.51 -6.68
CA ASP A 230 -4.91 17.38 -5.67
C ASP A 230 -6.06 16.68 -4.92
N SER A 231 -6.62 17.37 -3.93
CA SER A 231 -7.60 16.79 -3.01
C SER A 231 -9.02 17.21 -3.37
N HIS A 232 -9.90 16.25 -3.71
CA HIS A 232 -11.29 16.52 -4.05
C HIS A 232 -12.18 15.27 -3.92
N SER A 233 -13.49 15.47 -4.03
CA SER A 233 -14.44 14.36 -4.12
C SER A 233 -14.47 13.76 -5.53
N ILE A 234 -14.60 12.44 -5.61
CA ILE A 234 -14.79 11.71 -6.86
C ILE A 234 -15.99 10.76 -6.76
N ALA A 235 -16.57 10.47 -7.93
CA ALA A 235 -17.48 9.35 -8.12
C ALA A 235 -16.73 8.23 -8.86
N LEU A 236 -16.63 7.06 -8.23
CA LEU A 236 -15.95 5.89 -8.78
C LEU A 236 -16.98 4.85 -9.20
N ARG A 237 -17.29 4.82 -10.49
CA ARG A 237 -18.22 3.85 -11.08
C ARG A 237 -17.53 2.50 -11.25
N ASP A 238 -18.30 1.41 -11.26
CA ASP A 238 -17.80 0.09 -11.64
C ASP A 238 -17.05 0.20 -12.97
N VAL A 239 -15.79 -0.24 -12.98
CA VAL A 239 -14.85 -0.13 -14.11
C VAL A 239 -15.36 -0.81 -15.38
N LYS A 240 -16.30 -1.75 -15.24
CA LYS A 240 -16.95 -2.45 -16.37
C LYS A 240 -17.87 -1.53 -17.18
N LEU A 241 -18.35 -0.43 -16.60
CA LEU A 241 -19.32 0.47 -17.23
C LEU A 241 -18.66 1.60 -18.01
N VAL A 242 -19.35 2.08 -19.04
CA VAL A 242 -18.94 3.25 -19.82
C VAL A 242 -19.33 4.54 -19.07
N PRO A 243 -18.43 5.56 -18.98
CA PRO A 243 -17.03 5.53 -19.41
C PRO A 243 -16.16 4.67 -18.47
N ARG A 244 -15.32 3.80 -19.04
CA ARG A 244 -14.42 2.92 -18.28
C ARG A 244 -13.24 3.72 -17.75
N LYS A 245 -13.19 3.93 -16.44
CA LYS A 245 -12.23 4.84 -15.79
C LYS A 245 -11.55 4.17 -14.61
N VAL A 246 -10.27 4.50 -14.45
CA VAL A 246 -9.48 4.22 -13.24
C VAL A 246 -8.79 5.51 -12.83
N HIS A 247 -8.55 5.71 -11.54
CA HIS A 247 -7.88 6.90 -11.04
C HIS A 247 -6.48 6.53 -10.55
N ARG A 248 -5.49 7.37 -10.88
CA ARG A 248 -4.10 7.23 -10.46
C ARG A 248 -3.76 8.33 -9.47
N LEU A 249 -3.47 7.95 -8.24
CA LEU A 249 -3.08 8.87 -7.18
C LEU A 249 -1.56 8.87 -7.06
N TRP A 250 -0.94 9.99 -7.40
CA TRP A 250 0.52 10.11 -7.45
C TRP A 250 1.09 10.34 -6.07
N THR A 251 2.12 9.58 -5.68
CA THR A 251 2.82 9.83 -4.43
C THR A 251 3.46 11.21 -4.45
N ASN A 252 3.32 11.95 -3.35
CA ASN A 252 3.75 13.34 -3.22
C ASN A 252 3.16 14.31 -4.28
N GLY A 253 2.06 13.93 -4.95
CA GLY A 253 1.51 14.69 -6.08
C GLY A 253 2.46 14.82 -7.28
N ASP A 254 3.53 14.01 -7.33
CA ASP A 254 4.57 14.09 -8.35
C ASP A 254 4.24 13.18 -9.54
N LEU A 255 3.88 13.80 -10.67
CA LEU A 255 3.59 13.12 -11.94
C LEU A 255 4.77 12.35 -12.52
N THR A 256 5.99 12.58 -12.02
CA THR A 256 7.22 11.88 -12.44
C THR A 256 7.57 10.72 -11.51
N SER A 257 6.82 10.54 -10.42
CA SER A 257 7.03 9.45 -9.47
C SER A 257 6.93 8.08 -10.16
N LYS A 258 7.74 7.13 -9.73
CA LYS A 258 7.61 5.73 -10.18
C LYS A 258 6.62 4.94 -9.33
N GLU A 259 6.10 5.57 -8.28
CA GLU A 259 5.19 4.99 -7.31
C GLU A 259 3.87 5.74 -7.32
N TYR A 260 2.76 5.01 -7.35
CA TYR A 260 1.41 5.54 -7.39
C TYR A 260 0.41 4.47 -6.97
N PHE A 261 -0.79 4.89 -6.61
CA PHE A 261 -1.91 3.98 -6.38
C PHE A 261 -2.86 4.05 -7.58
N LEU A 262 -3.29 2.90 -8.09
CA LEU A 262 -4.39 2.80 -9.03
C LEU A 262 -5.64 2.35 -8.28
N ILE A 263 -6.73 3.09 -8.44
CA ILE A 263 -8.02 2.74 -7.84
C ILE A 263 -9.06 2.46 -8.92
N GLU A 264 -9.78 1.36 -8.74
CA GLU A 264 -10.94 0.96 -9.54
C GLU A 264 -12.03 0.43 -8.60
N ASN A 265 -13.29 0.58 -9.00
CA ASN A 265 -14.43 -0.05 -8.33
C ASN A 265 -14.84 -1.29 -9.14
N ARG A 266 -15.08 -2.42 -8.47
CA ARG A 266 -15.57 -3.66 -9.10
C ARG A 266 -16.73 -4.24 -8.30
N GLU A 267 -17.88 -4.38 -8.96
CA GLU A 267 -19.01 -5.16 -8.45
C GLU A 267 -18.91 -6.63 -8.90
N LYS A 268 -19.48 -7.54 -8.09
CA LYS A 268 -19.59 -8.98 -8.37
C LYS A 268 -20.63 -9.25 -9.45
N ALA A 269 -20.32 -8.90 -10.69
CA ALA A 269 -21.22 -9.01 -11.84
C ALA A 269 -20.47 -9.40 -13.11
N GLY A 270 -21.12 -10.18 -13.99
CA GLY A 270 -20.49 -10.68 -15.20
C GLY A 270 -19.30 -11.60 -14.89
N PHE A 271 -18.16 -11.37 -15.53
CA PHE A 271 -16.96 -12.16 -15.25
C PHE A 271 -16.39 -11.93 -13.84
N ASP A 272 -16.80 -10.86 -13.15
CA ASP A 272 -16.44 -10.60 -11.75
C ASP A 272 -17.33 -11.29 -10.70
N GLU A 273 -18.32 -12.09 -11.09
CA GLU A 273 -19.24 -12.75 -10.14
C GLU A 273 -18.53 -13.64 -9.11
N SER A 274 -17.38 -14.20 -9.46
CA SER A 274 -16.58 -15.03 -8.55
C SER A 274 -15.66 -14.24 -7.62
N LEU A 275 -15.61 -12.91 -7.70
CA LEU A 275 -14.73 -12.13 -6.82
C LEU A 275 -15.07 -12.36 -5.34
N PRO A 276 -14.09 -12.31 -4.44
CA PRO A 276 -14.35 -12.49 -3.01
C PRO A 276 -15.35 -11.45 -2.49
N GLY A 277 -15.15 -10.16 -2.80
CA GLY A 277 -16.02 -9.05 -2.42
C GLY A 277 -16.22 -8.00 -3.53
N ALA A 278 -17.00 -6.96 -3.23
CA ALA A 278 -17.24 -5.82 -4.12
C ALA A 278 -16.70 -4.51 -3.50
N GLY A 279 -16.31 -3.55 -4.35
CA GLY A 279 -15.87 -2.22 -3.94
C GLY A 279 -14.49 -1.83 -4.48
N LEU A 280 -13.77 -1.00 -3.72
CA LEU A 280 -12.43 -0.52 -4.03
C LEU A 280 -11.38 -1.49 -3.50
N LEU A 281 -10.57 -2.11 -4.34
CA LEU A 281 -9.57 -3.08 -3.88
C LEU A 281 -8.38 -2.44 -3.16
N ALA A 282 -8.06 -2.88 -1.94
CA ALA A 282 -6.72 -2.77 -1.35
C ALA A 282 -6.52 -3.74 -0.17
N ASP A 283 -5.58 -4.70 -0.25
CA ASP A 283 -5.35 -5.71 0.81
C ASP A 283 -4.75 -5.13 2.08
N GLY A 284 -5.51 -5.23 3.16
CA GLY A 284 -5.17 -4.67 4.45
C GLY A 284 -4.84 -5.58 5.57
N LEU A 285 -4.56 -6.84 5.30
CA LEU A 285 -4.05 -7.74 6.32
C LEU A 285 -2.70 -8.32 5.93
N ASN A 286 -2.17 -7.88 4.77
CA ASN A 286 -0.95 -8.42 4.17
C ASN A 286 -1.09 -9.94 3.96
N GLU A 287 -2.33 -10.45 3.90
CA GLU A 287 -2.64 -11.88 3.81
C GLU A 287 -2.22 -12.42 2.46
N LEU A 288 -2.32 -11.58 1.43
CA LEU A 288 -1.81 -11.86 0.10
C LEU A 288 -0.29 -12.09 0.11
N ALA A 289 0.46 -11.40 0.99
CA ALA A 289 1.93 -11.44 1.08
C ALA A 289 2.47 -12.37 2.19
N THR A 290 1.60 -13.13 2.89
CA THR A 290 2.04 -14.05 3.97
C THR A 290 2.12 -15.51 3.52
N ALA A 291 2.97 -16.27 4.24
CA ALA A 291 3.22 -17.69 4.03
C ALA A 291 2.03 -18.54 4.43
N ARG A 292 1.04 -18.58 3.53
CA ARG A 292 -0.07 -19.55 3.42
C ARG A 292 -1.07 -19.20 2.30
N GLY A 293 -0.79 -18.20 1.45
CA GLY A 293 -1.54 -17.99 0.22
C GLY A 293 -3.00 -17.62 0.44
N GLY A 294 -3.25 -16.57 1.23
CA GLY A 294 -4.57 -15.94 1.23
C GLY A 294 -4.87 -15.51 -0.21
N ARG A 295 -5.96 -16.02 -0.80
CA ARG A 295 -6.39 -15.62 -2.16
C ARG A 295 -7.20 -14.32 -2.15
N GLY A 296 -7.30 -13.69 -0.98
CA GLY A 296 -8.16 -12.55 -0.73
C GLY A 296 -9.56 -12.94 -0.29
N ASP A 297 -10.22 -12.03 0.43
CA ASP A 297 -11.56 -12.22 1.02
C ASP A 297 -12.42 -10.94 0.99
N GLU A 298 -13.63 -11.00 1.54
CA GLU A 298 -14.56 -9.85 1.57
C GLU A 298 -14.06 -8.66 2.43
N GLY A 299 -12.99 -8.83 3.21
CA GLY A 299 -12.32 -7.81 4.00
C GLY A 299 -11.28 -6.98 3.24
N ASP A 300 -10.78 -7.47 2.10
CA ASP A 300 -9.80 -6.74 1.27
C ASP A 300 -10.36 -5.49 0.57
N PRO A 301 -11.59 -5.47 0.01
CA PRO A 301 -12.07 -4.25 -0.61
C PRO A 301 -12.50 -3.24 0.44
N PHE A 302 -12.46 -1.96 0.07
CA PHE A 302 -13.05 -0.85 0.77
C PHE A 302 -14.46 -0.58 0.22
N PRO A 303 -15.49 -0.46 1.07
CA PRO A 303 -15.41 -0.59 2.51
C PRO A 303 -15.40 -2.05 3.02
N GLY A 304 -15.74 -3.00 2.16
CA GLY A 304 -15.69 -4.44 2.44
C GLY A 304 -16.46 -4.85 3.69
N LYS A 305 -16.14 -6.03 4.21
CA LYS A 305 -16.78 -6.61 5.39
C LYS A 305 -16.51 -5.83 6.67
N ALA A 306 -15.32 -5.22 6.79
CA ALA A 306 -14.94 -4.41 7.95
C ALA A 306 -15.57 -3.00 7.94
N ASN A 307 -16.26 -2.64 6.86
CA ASN A 307 -16.80 -1.30 6.63
C ASN A 307 -15.73 -0.20 6.78
N ASN A 308 -14.50 -0.47 6.32
CA ASN A 308 -13.40 0.48 6.42
C ASN A 308 -13.58 1.61 5.39
N ARG A 309 -13.71 2.85 5.85
CA ARG A 309 -14.01 3.99 4.96
C ARG A 309 -12.83 4.92 4.75
N SER A 310 -11.63 4.51 5.15
CA SER A 310 -10.43 5.31 4.95
C SER A 310 -9.18 4.48 4.65
N PHE A 311 -8.52 4.85 3.55
CA PHE A 311 -7.20 4.40 3.15
C PHE A 311 -6.21 5.55 3.37
N ASN A 312 -5.24 5.42 4.27
CA ASN A 312 -4.28 6.46 4.65
C ASN A 312 -3.01 5.85 5.26
N LEU A 313 -2.06 6.68 5.69
CA LEU A 313 -0.78 6.25 6.31
C LEU A 313 -0.95 5.29 7.51
N GLY A 314 -2.06 5.38 8.24
CA GLY A 314 -2.37 4.60 9.43
C GLY A 314 -3.39 3.48 9.22
N SER A 315 -3.99 3.34 8.03
CA SER A 315 -4.90 2.24 7.74
C SER A 315 -4.15 0.93 7.48
N ASN A 316 -4.88 -0.17 7.38
CA ASN A 316 -4.35 -1.42 6.87
C ASN A 316 -5.31 -1.84 5.72
N PRO A 317 -4.85 -1.82 4.44
CA PRO A 317 -3.52 -1.46 4.00
C PRO A 317 -3.33 0.01 4.24
N ASN A 318 -2.08 0.40 4.44
CA ASN A 318 -1.73 1.79 4.51
C ASN A 318 -1.36 2.32 3.12
N SER A 319 -1.40 3.64 3.00
CA SER A 319 -0.85 4.36 1.86
C SER A 319 0.64 4.71 2.07
N ARG A 320 1.45 3.90 2.78
CA ARG A 320 2.89 4.19 2.85
C ARG A 320 3.54 3.96 1.51
N SER A 321 4.60 4.69 1.25
CA SER A 321 5.50 4.37 0.15
C SER A 321 6.23 3.04 0.40
N TYR A 322 6.86 2.48 -0.63
CA TYR A 322 7.75 1.32 -0.52
C TYR A 322 8.89 1.51 0.49
N SER A 323 9.27 2.76 0.78
CA SER A 323 10.26 3.09 1.81
C SER A 323 9.65 3.23 3.22
N GLY A 324 8.37 2.91 3.40
CA GLY A 324 7.64 3.04 4.66
C GLY A 324 7.30 4.47 5.07
N ARG A 325 7.50 5.46 4.19
CA ARG A 325 7.24 6.89 4.48
C ARG A 325 5.81 7.28 4.10
N ASP A 326 5.37 8.47 4.51
CA ASP A 326 4.11 9.02 4.03
C ASP A 326 4.18 9.22 2.50
N SER A 327 3.22 8.64 1.78
CA SER A 327 3.07 8.86 0.34
C SER A 327 2.35 10.16 0.01
N TYR A 328 1.77 10.81 1.02
CA TYR A 328 0.88 11.96 0.90
C TYR A 328 -0.41 11.67 0.12
N VAL A 329 -0.75 10.39 -0.06
CA VAL A 329 -2.01 9.91 -0.63
C VAL A 329 -2.91 9.40 0.48
N ALA A 330 -4.19 9.76 0.45
CA ALA A 330 -5.23 9.16 1.26
C ALA A 330 -6.58 9.18 0.53
N ILE A 331 -7.49 8.30 0.95
CA ILE A 331 -8.89 8.26 0.54
C ILE A 331 -9.72 8.21 1.82
N ARG A 332 -10.77 9.02 1.89
CA ARG A 332 -11.73 9.05 3.01
C ARG A 332 -13.15 9.13 2.49
N ASP A 333 -14.10 8.97 3.41
CA ASP A 333 -15.53 9.06 3.13
C ASP A 333 -15.99 8.10 2.03
N ILE A 334 -15.36 6.92 1.95
CA ILE A 334 -15.71 5.88 0.99
C ILE A 334 -17.15 5.43 1.28
N SER A 335 -18.03 5.53 0.28
CA SER A 335 -19.42 5.11 0.36
C SER A 335 -19.57 3.59 0.53
N PRO A 336 -20.77 3.05 0.86
CA PRO A 336 -21.02 1.61 0.71
C PRO A 336 -20.66 1.13 -0.70
N ALA A 337 -20.26 -0.15 -0.83
CA ALA A 337 -20.05 -0.79 -2.13
C ALA A 337 -21.34 -0.71 -2.94
N ALA A 338 -21.21 -0.23 -4.17
CA ALA A 338 -22.29 -0.02 -5.10
C ALA A 338 -21.69 0.25 -6.50
N GLN A 339 -22.52 0.07 -7.52
CA GLN A 339 -22.16 0.40 -8.90
C GLN A 339 -21.59 1.82 -9.08
N ASN A 340 -22.04 2.79 -8.28
CA ASN A 340 -21.49 4.14 -8.22
C ASN A 340 -21.08 4.46 -6.77
N MET A 341 -19.79 4.46 -6.49
CA MET A 341 -19.25 4.86 -5.20
C MET A 341 -18.90 6.34 -5.17
N SER A 342 -18.91 6.94 -3.98
CA SER A 342 -18.36 8.28 -3.73
C SER A 342 -17.24 8.21 -2.70
N MET A 343 -16.24 9.06 -2.84
CA MET A 343 -15.14 9.20 -1.88
C MET A 343 -14.47 10.57 -2.01
N PHE A 344 -13.64 10.94 -1.03
CA PHE A 344 -12.72 12.06 -1.11
C PHE A 344 -11.30 11.55 -1.25
N VAL A 345 -10.66 11.83 -2.39
CA VAL A 345 -9.24 11.55 -2.60
C VAL A 345 -8.42 12.74 -2.10
N SER A 346 -7.29 12.44 -1.48
CA SER A 346 -6.38 13.42 -0.91
C SER A 346 -4.99 13.12 -1.47
N VAL A 347 -4.58 13.87 -2.48
CA VAL A 347 -3.21 13.88 -2.98
C VAL A 347 -2.60 15.22 -2.60
N ARG A 348 -1.48 15.19 -1.89
CA ARG A 348 -0.76 16.39 -1.43
C ARG A 348 0.68 16.32 -1.90
N SER A 349 1.26 17.48 -2.16
CA SER A 349 2.69 17.62 -2.36
C SER A 349 3.33 18.22 -1.11
N PHE A 350 4.43 17.61 -0.70
CA PHE A 350 5.33 18.12 0.32
C PHE A 350 6.69 18.38 -0.31
N THR A 351 7.16 19.61 -0.16
CA THR A 351 8.53 19.97 -0.50
C THR A 351 9.24 20.30 0.80
N PRO A 352 10.27 19.53 1.20
CA PRO A 352 11.02 19.85 2.41
C PRO A 352 11.69 21.21 2.25
N VAL A 353 11.47 22.10 3.22
CA VAL A 353 12.16 23.42 3.29
C VAL A 353 13.63 23.26 3.71
N TYR A 354 13.94 22.15 4.39
CA TYR A 354 15.29 21.75 4.74
C TYR A 354 15.38 20.21 4.72
N ALA A 355 16.43 19.69 4.09
CA ALA A 355 16.73 18.26 4.09
C ALA A 355 18.23 18.05 4.06
N GLN A 356 18.72 17.11 4.86
CA GLN A 356 20.03 16.51 4.69
C GLN A 356 19.81 15.00 4.55
N GLY A 357 20.41 14.39 3.53
CA GLY A 357 20.36 12.94 3.33
C GLY A 357 21.12 12.20 4.44
N GLU A 358 21.13 10.87 4.38
CA GLU A 358 21.95 10.07 5.28
C GLU A 358 23.34 9.81 4.67
N PRO A 359 24.46 10.13 5.36
CA PRO A 359 24.54 10.78 6.68
C PRO A 359 24.36 12.31 6.64
N GLY A 360 23.64 12.85 7.62
CA GLY A 360 23.46 14.29 7.80
C GLY A 360 24.47 14.91 8.78
N ASN A 361 24.62 16.23 8.68
CA ASN A 361 25.33 17.11 9.62
C ASN A 361 24.39 17.82 10.61
N GLY A 362 23.10 17.48 10.60
CA GLY A 362 22.09 18.05 11.49
C GLY A 362 21.47 19.35 10.95
N ILE A 363 21.18 20.32 11.81
CA ILE A 363 20.45 21.56 11.48
C ILE A 363 20.96 22.75 12.30
N GLY A 364 21.27 23.87 11.63
CA GLY A 364 21.70 25.11 12.29
C GLY A 364 22.90 24.98 13.24
N GLY A 365 23.77 23.99 13.04
CA GLY A 365 24.92 23.67 13.89
C GLY A 365 24.68 22.58 14.94
N TYR A 366 23.43 22.16 15.16
CA TYR A 366 23.08 21.04 16.03
C TYR A 366 23.12 19.72 15.25
N ASP A 367 23.90 18.72 15.69
CA ASP A 367 24.26 17.56 14.86
C ASP A 367 23.15 16.51 14.63
N LEU A 368 22.13 16.43 15.49
CA LEU A 368 21.06 15.41 15.49
C LEU A 368 21.57 13.96 15.49
N ARG A 369 22.79 13.71 16.01
CA ARG A 369 23.42 12.38 15.99
C ARG A 369 23.06 11.51 17.19
N SER A 370 22.51 12.10 18.25
CA SER A 370 22.14 11.35 19.45
C SER A 370 20.70 10.88 19.35
N ARG A 371 20.44 9.61 19.70
CA ARG A 371 19.09 9.08 19.86
C ARG A 371 18.26 9.82 20.93
N GLU A 372 18.93 10.57 21.80
CA GLU A 372 18.27 11.37 22.85
C GLU A 372 17.86 12.75 22.34
N ASP A 373 18.24 13.14 21.12
CA ASP A 373 17.92 14.45 20.56
C ASP A 373 16.40 14.62 20.40
N ARG A 374 15.88 15.74 20.92
CA ARG A 374 14.46 16.07 20.90
C ARG A 374 14.25 17.47 20.34
N SER A 375 13.11 17.66 19.69
CA SER A 375 12.71 18.95 19.14
C SER A 375 11.27 19.33 19.51
N ILE A 376 11.02 20.62 19.68
CA ILE A 376 9.67 21.21 19.77
C ILE A 376 9.65 22.55 19.02
N ALA A 377 8.47 22.93 18.49
CA ALA A 377 8.25 24.26 17.93
C ALA A 377 8.05 25.28 19.06
N PHE A 378 8.49 26.52 18.86
CA PHE A 378 8.48 27.58 19.87
C PHE A 378 8.35 28.96 19.22
N ASP A 379 7.75 29.92 19.93
CA ASP A 379 7.66 31.31 19.49
C ASP A 379 8.67 32.16 20.27
N TYR A 380 9.94 32.12 19.84
CA TYR A 380 11.03 32.79 20.56
C TYR A 380 10.88 34.31 20.64
N ASP A 381 10.25 34.93 19.64
CA ASP A 381 10.10 36.38 19.50
C ASP A 381 8.71 36.90 19.91
N SER A 382 7.85 36.04 20.49
CA SER A 382 6.48 36.39 20.90
C SER A 382 5.67 37.01 19.75
N SER A 383 5.84 36.46 18.54
CA SER A 383 5.26 36.95 17.29
C SER A 383 3.85 36.41 16.99
N GLY A 384 3.40 35.42 17.77
CA GLY A 384 2.21 34.60 17.49
C GLY A 384 2.49 33.43 16.54
N LYS A 385 3.77 33.17 16.20
CA LYS A 385 4.16 32.12 15.26
C LYS A 385 5.18 31.19 15.90
N MET A 386 4.93 29.88 15.85
CA MET A 386 5.90 28.87 16.26
C MET A 386 6.94 28.60 15.16
N ASP A 387 7.70 29.62 14.78
CA ASP A 387 8.68 29.58 13.69
C ASP A 387 10.13 29.34 14.14
N HIS A 388 10.32 29.07 15.43
CA HIS A 388 11.58 28.64 16.02
C HIS A 388 11.52 27.16 16.43
N LEU A 389 12.69 26.53 16.48
CA LEU A 389 12.87 25.16 16.98
C LEU A 389 13.69 25.18 18.26
N ILE A 390 13.19 24.55 19.32
CA ILE A 390 14.03 24.13 20.44
C ILE A 390 14.60 22.77 20.10
N LEU A 391 15.91 22.59 20.26
CA LEU A 391 16.59 21.31 20.19
C LEU A 391 17.30 21.05 21.51
N TYR A 392 17.07 19.90 22.14
CA TYR A 392 17.71 19.57 23.41
C TYR A 392 18.09 18.10 23.49
N ARG A 393 19.14 17.82 24.26
CA ARG A 393 19.66 16.47 24.53
C ARG A 393 19.57 16.18 26.03
N PRO A 394 18.50 15.52 26.48
CA PRO A 394 18.36 15.03 27.85
C PRO A 394 19.57 14.18 28.25
N GLY A 395 20.10 14.43 29.45
CA GLY A 395 21.27 13.73 29.99
C GLY A 395 22.57 14.51 29.87
N THR A 396 22.68 15.47 28.94
CA THR A 396 23.95 16.19 28.70
C THR A 396 23.88 17.68 29.04
N GLY A 397 22.68 18.23 29.25
CA GLY A 397 22.50 19.66 29.46
C GLY A 397 22.49 20.52 28.19
N THR A 398 22.51 19.88 27.01
CA THR A 398 22.52 20.58 25.71
C THR A 398 21.14 21.16 25.39
N CYS A 399 21.08 22.43 25.01
CA CYS A 399 19.85 23.10 24.58
C CYS A 399 20.18 24.21 23.57
N TRP A 400 19.51 24.20 22.43
CA TRP A 400 19.64 25.14 21.34
C TRP A 400 18.27 25.66 20.96
N ILE A 401 18.21 26.92 20.52
CA ILE A 401 17.02 27.53 19.93
C ILE A 401 17.43 28.02 18.56
N LEU A 402 16.81 27.48 17.52
CA LEU A 402 17.10 27.83 16.14
C LEU A 402 15.97 28.69 15.57
N ALA A 403 16.35 29.79 14.94
CA ALA A 403 15.46 30.58 14.09
C ALA A 403 15.61 30.14 12.64
N ASN A 404 14.50 30.12 11.90
CA ASN A 404 14.49 29.91 10.47
C ASN A 404 14.50 31.25 9.73
N SER A 405 15.35 31.39 8.72
CA SER A 405 15.33 32.51 7.78
C SER A 405 15.42 31.95 6.36
N ASN A 406 14.26 31.84 5.69
CA ASN A 406 14.14 31.35 4.32
C ASN A 406 14.80 29.96 4.09
N GLY A 407 14.65 29.04 5.04
CA GLY A 407 15.21 27.68 4.98
C GLY A 407 16.61 27.55 5.58
N ALA A 408 17.27 28.66 5.92
CA ALA A 408 18.52 28.65 6.68
C ALA A 408 18.23 28.74 8.18
N PHE A 409 18.70 27.75 8.94
CA PHE A 409 18.56 27.71 10.40
C PHE A 409 19.80 28.27 11.09
N HIS A 410 19.60 29.15 12.07
CA HIS A 410 20.69 29.74 12.86
C HIS A 410 20.33 29.79 14.35
N ALA A 411 21.32 29.57 15.22
CA ALA A 411 21.09 29.57 16.66
C ALA A 411 20.86 30.98 17.22
N LYS A 412 19.74 31.17 17.94
CA LYS A 412 19.47 32.31 18.83
C LYS A 412 19.95 32.06 20.25
N TYR A 413 20.00 30.79 20.64
CA TYR A 413 20.54 30.33 21.91
C TYR A 413 21.25 29.00 21.66
N ALA A 414 22.43 28.81 22.26
CA ALA A 414 23.17 27.57 22.15
C ALA A 414 23.92 27.28 23.45
N ARG A 415 23.71 26.08 23.98
CA ARG A 415 24.55 25.43 24.99
C ARG A 415 24.91 24.06 24.44
N GLY A 416 26.21 23.82 24.25
CA GLY A 416 26.73 22.62 23.60
C GLY A 416 26.61 21.35 24.45
N ASP A 417 27.33 20.31 24.04
CA ASP A 417 27.41 19.02 24.73
C ASP A 417 28.83 18.85 25.33
N PRO A 418 29.01 18.87 26.67
CA PRO A 418 27.97 19.06 27.69
C PRO A 418 27.55 20.53 27.82
N GLY A 419 26.31 20.72 28.28
CA GLY A 419 25.73 22.04 28.53
C GLY A 419 25.31 22.21 29.98
N ASN A 420 24.84 23.42 30.30
CA ASN A 420 24.33 23.78 31.62
C ASN A 420 22.80 23.96 31.62
N GLY A 421 22.12 23.48 30.57
CA GLY A 421 20.69 23.60 30.38
C GLY A 421 20.23 25.03 30.05
N ILE A 422 19.05 25.41 30.55
CA ILE A 422 18.38 26.68 30.22
C ILE A 422 17.54 27.15 31.40
N GLY A 423 17.57 28.46 31.70
CA GLY A 423 16.72 29.07 32.72
C GLY A 423 16.76 28.44 34.12
N GLY A 424 17.91 27.87 34.50
CA GLY A 424 18.11 27.17 35.78
C GLY A 424 17.73 25.68 35.78
N TYR A 425 17.15 25.16 34.70
CA TYR A 425 16.90 23.73 34.52
C TYR A 425 18.09 23.07 33.83
N ASP A 426 18.70 22.06 34.46
CA ASP A 426 20.02 21.54 34.07
C ASP A 426 20.04 20.62 32.83
N LEU A 427 18.91 20.02 32.45
CA LEU A 427 18.78 19.02 31.38
C LEU A 427 19.72 17.79 31.53
N ARG A 428 20.16 17.48 32.76
CA ARG A 428 21.13 16.41 33.08
C ARG A 428 20.50 15.01 33.19
N SER A 429 19.19 14.87 33.06
CA SER A 429 18.52 13.57 33.12
C SER A 429 17.99 13.16 31.76
N THR A 430 18.18 11.90 31.37
CA THR A 430 17.53 11.34 30.16
C THR A 430 16.00 11.30 30.25
N ALA A 431 15.44 11.48 31.45
CA ALA A 431 14.00 11.60 31.66
C ALA A 431 13.44 12.99 31.29
N ASP A 432 14.29 13.99 31.09
CA ASP A 432 13.88 15.38 30.89
C ASP A 432 13.05 15.57 29.61
N ARG A 433 12.02 16.40 29.71
CA ARG A 433 11.09 16.70 28.62
C ARG A 433 10.75 18.19 28.60
N ALA A 434 10.34 18.66 27.43
CA ALA A 434 9.97 20.05 27.17
C ALA A 434 8.64 20.15 26.43
N ILE A 435 7.87 21.21 26.73
CA ILE A 435 6.77 21.72 25.88
C ILE A 435 6.84 23.25 25.80
N ALA A 436 6.24 23.84 24.77
CA ALA A 436 5.95 25.26 24.74
C ALA A 436 4.63 25.54 25.47
N PHE A 437 4.50 26.73 26.06
CA PHE A 437 3.34 27.12 26.88
C PHE A 437 3.07 28.61 26.80
N ASP A 438 1.79 29.00 26.89
CA ASP A 438 1.36 30.39 27.01
C ASP A 438 1.06 30.69 28.49
N TYR A 439 2.11 31.00 29.25
CA TYR A 439 1.98 31.16 30.71
C TYR A 439 1.17 32.40 31.11
N ASP A 440 1.29 33.49 30.36
CA ASP A 440 0.64 34.77 30.68
C ASP A 440 -0.66 35.00 29.89
N SER A 441 -1.16 33.97 29.20
CA SER A 441 -2.37 34.02 28.39
C SER A 441 -2.30 35.14 27.33
N SER A 442 -1.13 35.34 26.73
CA SER A 442 -0.90 36.36 25.70
C SER A 442 -1.40 35.93 24.31
N GLY A 443 -1.58 34.63 24.09
CA GLY A 443 -1.78 34.00 22.78
C GLY A 443 -0.48 33.50 22.14
N ASN A 444 0.67 33.69 22.79
CA ASN A 444 1.97 33.29 22.26
C ASN A 444 2.54 32.12 23.07
N LEU A 445 3.06 31.11 22.36
CA LEU A 445 3.75 29.97 22.96
C LEU A 445 5.23 30.30 23.20
N ASP A 446 5.48 31.34 24.01
CA ASP A 446 6.79 31.96 24.25
C ASP A 446 7.39 31.65 25.63
N HIS A 447 6.72 30.78 26.40
CA HIS A 447 7.29 30.16 27.60
C HIS A 447 7.60 28.68 27.36
N LEU A 448 8.58 28.16 28.10
CA LEU A 448 8.99 26.76 28.04
C LEU A 448 8.70 26.08 29.36
N ILE A 449 8.09 24.89 29.32
CA ILE A 449 8.02 24.01 30.48
C ILE A 449 9.02 22.89 30.29
N PHE A 450 9.99 22.81 31.20
CA PHE A 450 10.85 21.63 31.35
C PHE A 450 10.44 20.84 32.59
N TYR A 451 10.37 19.51 32.48
CA TYR A 451 9.97 18.67 33.61
C TYR A 451 10.67 17.31 33.62
N ARG A 452 10.83 16.75 34.84
CA ARG A 452 11.46 15.46 35.11
C ARG A 452 10.46 14.50 35.74
N PRO A 453 9.79 13.66 34.94
CA PRO A 453 8.89 12.63 35.46
C PRO A 453 9.69 11.64 36.34
N GLY A 454 9.09 11.23 37.45
CA GLY A 454 9.75 10.36 38.44
C GLY A 454 10.51 11.11 39.53
N ARG A 455 10.81 12.41 39.34
CA ARG A 455 11.63 13.20 40.26
C ARG A 455 10.91 14.43 40.81
N GLY A 456 9.74 14.77 40.25
CA GLY A 456 8.93 15.91 40.68
C GLY A 456 9.46 17.28 40.27
N ALA A 457 10.46 17.33 39.40
CA ALA A 457 11.01 18.59 38.91
C ALA A 457 10.14 19.16 37.79
N ILE A 458 9.86 20.45 37.83
CA ILE A 458 9.17 21.20 36.77
C ILE A 458 9.51 22.69 36.88
N PHE A 459 9.93 23.26 35.75
CA PHE A 459 10.27 24.67 35.62
C PHE A 459 9.44 25.25 34.47
N ILE A 460 8.90 26.45 34.68
CA ILE A 460 8.35 27.28 33.62
C ILE A 460 9.32 28.44 33.42
N ILE A 461 9.79 28.60 32.20
CA ILE A 461 10.92 29.45 31.84
C ILE A 461 10.47 30.46 30.79
N LYS A 462 10.84 31.72 30.99
CA LYS A 462 10.60 32.82 30.05
C LYS A 462 11.93 33.38 29.53
N ARG A 463 11.92 33.83 28.28
CA ARG A 463 12.99 34.67 27.74
C ARG A 463 12.95 36.06 28.41
N SER A 464 14.12 36.54 28.84
CA SER A 464 14.34 37.92 29.25
C SER A 464 14.73 38.80 28.06
N GLY A 465 14.59 40.13 28.20
CA GLY A 465 14.90 41.09 27.13
C GLY A 465 16.34 41.05 26.59
N ALA A 466 17.29 40.47 27.33
CA ALA A 466 18.70 40.33 26.92
C ALA A 466 19.02 39.03 26.17
N GLY A 467 18.01 38.19 25.86
CA GLY A 467 18.22 36.88 25.22
C GLY A 467 18.62 35.77 26.19
N GLU A 468 18.73 36.08 27.49
CA GLU A 468 18.88 35.11 28.58
C GLU A 468 17.52 34.54 28.99
N PHE A 469 17.51 33.37 29.64
CA PHE A 469 16.30 32.70 30.11
C PHE A 469 16.26 32.62 31.64
N ALA A 470 15.08 32.78 32.23
CA ALA A 470 14.88 32.70 33.67
C ALA A 470 13.57 31.97 34.00
N SER A 471 13.52 31.28 35.14
CA SER A 471 12.32 30.62 35.60
C SER A 471 11.32 31.61 36.20
N VAL A 472 10.06 31.49 35.81
CA VAL A 472 8.90 32.14 36.43
C VAL A 472 8.17 31.20 37.38
N TYR A 473 8.47 29.89 37.30
CA TYR A 473 8.08 28.86 38.25
C TYR A 473 9.18 27.80 38.31
N ALA A 474 9.55 27.31 39.49
CA ALA A 474 10.61 26.31 39.61
C ALA A 474 10.37 25.36 40.79
N GLN A 475 10.44 24.06 40.50
CA GLN A 475 10.50 22.97 41.45
C GLN A 475 11.60 22.02 41.00
N GLY A 476 12.64 21.84 41.83
CA GLY A 476 13.78 20.95 41.53
C GLY A 476 13.46 19.47 41.77
N ASP A 477 14.49 18.62 41.70
CA ASP A 477 14.40 17.22 42.12
C ASP A 477 13.91 17.13 43.58
N GLY A 478 12.92 16.28 43.83
CA GLY A 478 12.27 16.19 45.13
C GLY A 478 11.21 17.28 45.38
N GLY A 479 11.03 18.23 44.46
CA GLY A 479 10.02 19.30 44.55
C GLY A 479 8.57 18.79 44.49
N SER A 480 7.61 19.67 44.78
CA SER A 480 6.18 19.31 44.93
C SER A 480 5.40 19.27 43.61
N GLY A 481 6.08 19.29 42.46
CA GLY A 481 5.42 19.32 41.15
C GLY A 481 4.64 20.62 40.90
N ILE A 482 3.44 20.54 40.34
CA ILE A 482 2.65 21.73 39.96
C ILE A 482 1.16 21.54 40.24
N GLY A 483 0.52 22.54 40.86
CA GLY A 483 -0.92 22.55 41.13
C GLY A 483 -1.49 21.31 41.83
N GLY A 484 -0.68 20.63 42.65
CA GLY A 484 -1.04 19.38 43.35
C GLY A 484 -0.63 18.09 42.64
N PHE A 485 -0.15 18.15 41.40
CA PHE A 485 0.36 16.99 40.67
C PHE A 485 1.89 16.86 40.84
N TYR A 486 2.33 15.83 41.57
CA TYR A 486 3.71 15.74 42.07
C TYR A 486 4.79 15.27 41.09
N LEU A 487 4.44 14.81 39.88
CA LEU A 487 5.41 14.33 38.87
C LEU A 487 6.36 13.22 39.38
N ARG A 488 5.89 12.35 40.30
CA ARG A 488 6.68 11.30 40.97
C ARG A 488 6.75 9.98 40.20
N SER A 489 6.01 9.83 39.12
CA SER A 489 6.08 8.63 38.28
C SER A 489 6.83 8.93 36.97
N ALA A 490 7.69 8.00 36.54
CA ALA A 490 8.34 8.07 35.24
C ALA A 490 7.32 8.03 34.07
N ALA A 491 6.11 7.52 34.34
CA ALA A 491 5.00 7.50 33.40
C ALA A 491 4.35 8.88 33.22
N ASP A 492 4.57 9.84 34.12
CA ASP A 492 3.90 11.14 34.06
C ASP A 492 4.19 11.87 32.75
N ARG A 493 3.13 12.47 32.18
CA ARG A 493 3.12 13.20 30.91
C ARG A 493 2.33 14.51 31.10
N LEU A 494 2.65 15.52 30.29
CA LEU A 494 1.87 16.75 30.25
C LEU A 494 1.84 17.36 28.85
N PHE A 495 0.81 18.14 28.57
CA PHE A 495 0.68 18.99 27.39
C PHE A 495 -0.12 20.26 27.72
N ALA A 496 0.09 21.32 26.94
CA ALA A 496 -0.70 22.55 27.01
C ALA A 496 -1.86 22.49 26.02
N PHE A 497 -2.99 23.14 26.33
CA PHE A 497 -4.13 23.22 25.43
C PHE A 497 -5.06 24.38 25.80
N ASP A 498 -5.94 24.75 24.86
CA ASP A 498 -6.95 25.79 25.03
C ASP A 498 -8.23 25.23 25.64
N TYR A 499 -8.29 25.18 26.97
CA TYR A 499 -9.42 24.61 27.69
C TYR A 499 -10.73 25.39 27.49
N ASN A 500 -10.67 26.71 27.30
CA ASN A 500 -11.84 27.59 27.26
C ASN A 500 -12.17 28.11 25.85
N GLN A 501 -11.57 27.57 24.78
CA GLN A 501 -11.78 28.00 23.39
C GLN A 501 -11.46 29.50 23.19
N SER A 502 -10.43 29.98 23.87
CA SER A 502 -9.97 31.37 23.85
C SER A 502 -8.97 31.68 22.73
N GLY A 503 -8.50 30.65 22.02
CA GLY A 503 -7.36 30.69 21.11
C GLY A 503 -6.00 30.59 21.81
N LYS A 504 -5.96 30.28 23.12
CA LYS A 504 -4.75 30.37 23.96
C LYS A 504 -4.46 29.06 24.67
N GLN A 505 -3.24 28.54 24.54
CA GLN A 505 -2.83 27.29 25.16
C GLN A 505 -2.27 27.52 26.58
N ASP A 506 -3.12 28.03 27.47
CA ASP A 506 -2.76 28.51 28.81
C ASP A 506 -3.20 27.60 29.97
N HIS A 507 -3.78 26.43 29.64
CA HIS A 507 -4.06 25.36 30.60
C HIS A 507 -3.12 24.17 30.40
N LEU A 508 -2.84 23.45 31.49
CA LEU A 508 -2.00 22.26 31.47
C LEU A 508 -2.84 21.01 31.76
N CYS A 509 -2.75 20.02 30.89
CA CYS A 509 -3.23 18.68 31.19
C CYS A 509 -2.05 17.81 31.60
N LEU A 510 -2.11 17.22 32.81
CA LEU A 510 -1.12 16.28 33.33
C LEU A 510 -1.79 14.93 33.53
N TYR A 511 -1.15 13.85 33.10
CA TYR A 511 -1.74 12.52 33.18
C TYR A 511 -0.70 11.42 33.39
N ARG A 512 -1.16 10.29 33.92
CA ARG A 512 -0.33 9.09 34.18
C ARG A 512 -0.99 7.86 33.53
N PRO A 513 -0.51 7.47 32.33
CA PRO A 513 -0.95 6.23 31.69
C PRO A 513 -0.79 5.03 32.62
N GLY A 514 -1.72 4.08 32.56
CA GLY A 514 -1.70 2.88 33.40
C GLY A 514 -2.44 3.01 34.73
N THR A 515 -2.90 4.21 35.09
CA THR A 515 -3.47 4.45 36.44
C THR A 515 -4.83 5.14 36.43
N GLY A 516 -5.23 5.73 35.29
CA GLY A 516 -6.41 6.58 35.23
C GLY A 516 -6.26 7.99 35.82
N THR A 517 -5.06 8.39 36.25
CA THR A 517 -4.79 9.73 36.80
C THR A 517 -4.79 10.78 35.67
N MET A 518 -5.58 11.84 35.83
CA MET A 518 -5.55 13.02 34.95
C MET A 518 -5.96 14.29 35.71
N TRP A 519 -5.22 15.37 35.50
CA TRP A 519 -5.44 16.68 36.09
C TRP A 519 -5.42 17.74 35.00
N ILE A 520 -6.35 18.69 35.05
CA ILE A 520 -6.35 19.89 34.22
C ILE A 520 -6.12 21.07 35.15
N LEU A 521 -5.05 21.81 34.90
CA LEU A 521 -4.64 22.95 35.71
C LEU A 521 -4.85 24.26 34.95
N ARG A 522 -5.35 25.26 35.66
CA ARG A 522 -5.43 26.65 35.24
C ARG A 522 -4.35 27.45 35.96
N ASN A 523 -3.66 28.35 35.24
CA ASN A 523 -2.78 29.35 35.83
C ASN A 523 -3.59 30.57 36.30
N MET A 524 -3.40 31.01 37.55
CA MET A 524 -3.96 32.22 38.12
C MET A 524 -2.82 33.07 38.69
N GLY A 525 -2.20 33.90 37.85
CA GLY A 525 -1.13 34.81 38.26
C GLY A 525 0.11 34.10 38.82
N GLY A 526 0.43 32.91 38.31
CA GLY A 526 1.57 32.08 38.71
C GLY A 526 1.26 31.01 39.74
N SER A 527 0.03 30.96 40.25
CA SER A 527 -0.48 29.84 41.05
C SER A 527 -1.32 28.91 40.18
N PHE A 528 -1.05 27.61 40.24
CA PHE A 528 -1.77 26.61 39.44
C PHE A 528 -2.84 25.91 40.26
N HIS A 529 -4.06 25.84 39.72
CA HIS A 529 -5.21 25.25 40.38
C HIS A 529 -5.89 24.23 39.48
N ALA A 530 -6.28 23.09 40.05
CA ALA A 530 -6.99 22.07 39.31
C ALA A 530 -8.43 22.51 39.01
N VAL A 531 -8.81 22.52 37.74
CA VAL A 531 -10.20 22.62 37.28
C VAL A 531 -10.80 21.22 37.03
N TYR A 532 -9.93 20.22 36.90
CA TYR A 532 -10.26 18.80 36.92
C TYR A 532 -9.15 18.02 37.61
N ALA A 533 -9.48 17.03 38.44
CA ALA A 533 -8.50 16.16 39.08
C ALA A 533 -9.06 14.76 39.32
N GLN A 534 -8.31 13.76 38.88
CA GLN A 534 -8.46 12.35 39.23
C GLN A 534 -7.16 11.87 39.86
N GLY A 535 -7.27 11.24 41.03
CA GLY A 535 -6.12 10.74 41.79
C GLY A 535 -5.44 9.54 41.14
N ASP A 536 -4.55 8.89 41.91
CA ASP A 536 -3.93 7.61 41.53
C ASP A 536 -4.35 6.54 42.56
N PRO A 537 -5.16 5.54 42.17
CA PRO A 537 -5.73 5.35 40.84
C PRO A 537 -6.89 6.33 40.56
N GLY A 538 -7.11 6.65 39.28
CA GLY A 538 -8.16 7.54 38.82
C GLY A 538 -9.14 6.83 37.87
N SER A 539 -10.23 7.51 37.52
CA SER A 539 -11.23 6.98 36.57
C SER A 539 -11.07 7.52 35.15
N GLY A 540 -9.97 8.22 34.84
CA GLY A 540 -9.72 8.82 33.54
C GLY A 540 -10.53 10.10 33.30
N ILE A 541 -10.97 10.37 32.07
CA ILE A 541 -11.77 11.56 31.72
C ILE A 541 -12.77 11.22 30.61
N GLY A 542 -13.98 11.78 30.66
CA GLY A 542 -14.93 11.69 29.53
C GLY A 542 -15.28 10.27 29.08
N GLY A 543 -15.19 9.28 29.98
CA GLY A 543 -15.41 7.85 29.67
C GLY A 543 -14.18 7.10 29.17
N PHE A 544 -13.05 7.77 28.95
CA PHE A 544 -11.77 7.14 28.63
C PHE A 544 -10.95 6.93 29.90
N ASP A 545 -10.58 5.69 30.22
CA ASP A 545 -10.15 5.30 31.56
C ASP A 545 -8.66 5.54 31.89
N LEU A 546 -7.80 5.76 30.88
CA LEU A 546 -6.35 5.94 31.03
C LEU A 546 -5.62 4.81 31.78
N LYS A 547 -6.18 3.59 31.79
CA LYS A 547 -5.65 2.45 32.56
C LYS A 547 -4.60 1.64 31.83
N SER A 548 -4.33 1.91 30.55
CA SER A 548 -3.25 1.25 29.82
C SER A 548 -1.96 2.08 29.87
N PRO A 549 -0.79 1.48 30.15
CA PRO A 549 0.50 2.16 30.01
C PRO A 549 0.78 2.65 28.57
N ALA A 550 0.09 2.08 27.58
CA ALA A 550 0.17 2.49 26.20
C ALA A 550 -0.63 3.77 25.90
N ASP A 551 -1.52 4.20 26.80
CA ASP A 551 -2.40 5.34 26.55
C ASP A 551 -1.63 6.63 26.32
N ARG A 552 -2.14 7.45 25.39
CA ARG A 552 -1.60 8.75 25.03
C ARG A 552 -2.75 9.76 24.98
N ALA A 553 -2.45 11.00 25.36
CA ALA A 553 -3.35 12.12 25.24
C ALA A 553 -2.60 13.27 24.54
N PHE A 554 -3.30 14.00 23.71
CA PHE A 554 -2.81 15.17 22.99
C PHE A 554 -3.97 16.16 22.81
N ALA A 555 -3.63 17.43 22.64
CA ALA A 555 -4.62 18.44 22.28
C ALA A 555 -4.99 18.28 20.80
N PHE A 556 -6.28 18.36 20.49
CA PHE A 556 -6.82 18.48 19.14
C PHE A 556 -7.80 19.66 19.16
N ASP A 557 -7.52 20.64 18.32
CA ASP A 557 -8.34 21.79 17.99
C ASP A 557 -9.12 21.47 16.71
#